data_AF-A0AAV6K512-F1
#
_entry.id   AF-A0AAV6K512-F1
#
_cell.length_a   1.000
_cell.length_b   1.000
_cell.length_c   1.000
_cell.angle_alpha   90.00
_cell.angle_beta   90.00
_cell.angle_gamma   90.00
#
_symmetry.space_group_name_H-M   'P 1'
#
loop_
_entity.id
_entity.type
_entity.pdbx_description
1 polymer ?
#
loop_
_entity_poly.entity_id
_entity_poly.type
_entity_poly.pdbx_seq_one_letter_code
_entity_poly.pdbx_strand_id
1 'polypeptide(L)'
;MADKQLYSPESQVSGEAEKEIDNLKVQNELKVETPGAESEIASATLIEDEKVVSVPDKYGTVTNSNGQNGASSAKESTAAAAAISPILVKQLRDETGAGMMDCKKALSESGGDLVKAQEFLRKKGLASADKKASRATAEGRIGAYIHDSRIGVLIEVNCETDFVSRGEIFKELVDDLAMQVAACPQVQYLATDDVPKEAVEKEREIEMQKEDLLSKPEQIRSRIVDGRIKKRLDDLALLEQPYIKNDKLVVKDWVKQTIATIGENIKVKRFVRFNLGEGLGKKSHDFAAEVAAQTAAKSVVAPSPGQEQPDVVEAVDKPQKATVSAALVKQLREETGAGMMDCKKALSETEGDLCKAQEYLRKKGLSTADKKSSRLAAEGRIGSYIHDSRIGVLIEVNCETDFVGRGEKFKELVDDLAMQVVACPQVQYVSIEDIPESIVIKEKELEMQREDLQSKPENIRERIVEGRISKRLGEVALLEQPFIKNDSILVKDLVMQTVAALGENIKVRRFVRFTLGDMNETAETENEA
;
A
#
# COMPACT_ATOMS: atom_id res chain seq x y z
N MET A 1 -62.33 39.02 -15.29
CA MET A 1 -62.21 40.49 -15.43
C MET A 1 -61.03 40.90 -14.55
N ALA A 2 -59.90 41.37 -15.06
CA ALA A 2 -59.59 41.86 -16.42
C ALA A 2 -58.29 41.25 -17.01
N ASP A 3 -58.16 41.34 -18.33
CA ASP A 3 -56.97 41.11 -19.19
C ASP A 3 -55.86 42.19 -18.95
N LYS A 4 -54.57 42.16 -19.34
CA LYS A 4 -53.61 41.32 -20.11
C LYS A 4 -52.23 42.03 -20.12
N GLN A 5 -51.26 41.42 -20.83
CA GLN A 5 -49.96 41.96 -21.32
C GLN A 5 -48.83 42.04 -20.28
N LEU A 6 -47.80 41.18 -20.36
CA LEU A 6 -46.73 41.01 -21.38
C LEU A 6 -45.58 42.01 -21.22
N TYR A 7 -44.47 41.55 -20.64
CA TYR A 7 -43.13 41.90 -21.12
C TYR A 7 -42.07 40.87 -20.64
N SER A 8 -41.26 40.38 -21.59
CA SER A 8 -39.97 39.71 -21.35
C SER A 8 -38.94 40.40 -22.23
N PRO A 9 -37.67 40.53 -21.79
CA PRO A 9 -36.56 40.83 -22.68
C PRO A 9 -35.68 39.59 -22.87
N GLU A 10 -35.70 39.01 -24.07
CA GLU A 10 -34.58 38.20 -24.57
C GLU A 10 -33.45 39.15 -25.03
N SER A 11 -32.19 38.78 -24.79
CA SER A 11 -31.03 39.46 -25.36
C SER A 11 -30.21 38.50 -26.22
N GLN A 12 -30.28 38.67 -27.54
CA GLN A 12 -29.37 38.06 -28.51
C GLN A 12 -28.19 39.00 -28.86
N VAL A 13 -27.31 38.50 -29.73
CA VAL A 13 -26.17 39.18 -30.42
C VAL A 13 -24.90 39.22 -29.55
N SER A 14 -23.82 38.51 -29.89
CA SER A 14 -23.07 38.63 -31.16
C SER A 14 -22.28 37.38 -31.57
N GLY A 15 -22.08 37.21 -32.88
CA GLY A 15 -21.06 36.37 -33.52
C GLY A 15 -20.32 37.16 -34.62
N GLU A 16 -19.41 36.49 -35.36
CA GLU A 16 -18.40 37.08 -36.28
C GLU A 16 -17.24 37.80 -35.52
N ALA A 17 -15.94 37.80 -35.89
CA ALA A 17 -15.08 37.16 -36.91
C ALA A 17 -13.58 37.37 -36.49
N GLU A 18 -12.49 36.77 -37.01
CA GLU A 18 -12.21 35.74 -38.03
C GLU A 18 -10.76 35.15 -37.86
N LYS A 19 -10.38 34.17 -38.72
CA LYS A 19 -9.03 33.83 -39.29
C LYS A 19 -7.71 34.06 -38.50
N GLU A 20 -6.92 32.98 -38.35
CA GLU A 20 -5.44 32.81 -38.48
C GLU A 20 -5.00 31.54 -37.69
N ILE A 21 -4.09 30.64 -38.07
CA ILE A 21 -3.19 30.42 -39.23
C ILE A 21 -3.16 28.91 -39.55
N ASP A 22 -3.07 28.56 -40.84
CA ASP A 22 -2.72 27.21 -41.31
C ASP A 22 -1.24 27.19 -41.72
N ASN A 23 -0.42 26.31 -41.14
CA ASN A 23 0.83 25.88 -41.77
C ASN A 23 1.47 24.61 -41.18
N LEU A 24 2.19 23.88 -42.05
CA LEU A 24 3.10 22.75 -41.81
C LEU A 24 2.51 21.33 -41.82
N LYS A 25 2.02 20.92 -42.99
CA LYS A 25 2.43 19.64 -43.57
C LYS A 25 3.68 19.85 -44.43
N VAL A 26 4.81 19.25 -44.04
CA VAL A 26 5.92 18.96 -44.97
C VAL A 26 6.22 17.47 -44.87
N GLN A 27 6.39 16.85 -46.04
CA GLN A 27 6.69 15.44 -46.21
C GLN A 27 8.09 15.11 -45.69
N ASN A 28 8.31 13.87 -45.25
CA ASN A 28 9.46 13.14 -45.78
C ASN A 28 9.22 11.64 -45.80
N GLU A 29 9.71 11.00 -46.86
CA GLU A 29 9.51 9.59 -47.15
C GLU A 29 10.58 8.68 -46.51
N LEU A 30 10.36 7.38 -46.66
CA LEU A 30 11.21 6.30 -46.15
C LEU A 30 12.66 6.40 -46.65
N LYS A 31 13.59 5.85 -45.85
CA LYS A 31 14.33 4.66 -46.32
C LYS A 31 14.84 3.76 -45.20
N VAL A 32 14.69 2.47 -45.44
CA VAL A 32 15.24 1.34 -44.69
C VAL A 32 16.62 1.02 -45.26
N GLU A 33 17.61 0.72 -44.41
CA GLU A 33 18.64 -0.31 -44.69
C GLU A 33 19.47 -0.65 -43.44
N THR A 34 19.57 -1.95 -43.16
CA THR A 34 20.60 -2.65 -42.38
C THR A 34 21.27 -3.66 -43.36
N PRO A 35 22.24 -4.53 -43.01
CA PRO A 35 23.02 -4.72 -41.77
C PRO A 35 24.56 -4.90 -41.99
N GLY A 36 25.29 -5.20 -40.90
CA GLY A 36 26.64 -5.81 -40.87
C GLY A 36 27.18 -5.78 -39.43
N ALA A 37 27.38 -6.89 -38.71
CA ALA A 37 28.43 -7.93 -38.89
C ALA A 37 29.84 -7.33 -38.74
N GLU A 38 30.78 -7.82 -37.90
CA GLU A 38 30.89 -9.11 -37.17
C GLU A 38 32.00 -8.99 -36.07
N SER A 39 32.36 -10.10 -35.39
CA SER A 39 33.49 -10.23 -34.42
C SER A 39 33.23 -9.64 -32.99
N GLU A 40 33.15 -10.37 -31.86
CA GLU A 40 33.78 -11.64 -31.43
C GLU A 40 35.34 -11.50 -31.38
N ILE A 41 36.14 -11.86 -30.34
CA ILE A 41 36.07 -12.81 -29.21
C ILE A 41 36.86 -12.26 -27.98
N ALA A 42 36.71 -12.94 -26.84
CA ALA A 42 37.48 -12.91 -25.58
C ALA A 42 39.04 -13.00 -25.73
N SER A 43 39.91 -13.07 -24.70
CA SER A 43 39.75 -13.44 -23.29
C SER A 43 40.97 -13.00 -22.42
N ALA A 44 40.95 -13.41 -21.15
CA ALA A 44 41.99 -13.32 -20.11
C ALA A 44 43.41 -13.84 -20.52
N THR A 45 44.52 -13.76 -19.75
CA THR A 45 44.73 -14.00 -18.29
C THR A 45 46.22 -13.77 -17.86
N LEU A 46 46.51 -13.82 -16.53
CA LEU A 46 47.81 -14.11 -15.83
C LEU A 46 48.88 -12.97 -15.75
N ILE A 47 49.30 -12.48 -14.55
CA ILE A 47 50.18 -13.00 -13.45
C ILE A 47 51.69 -13.04 -13.82
N GLU A 48 52.55 -12.29 -13.10
CA GLU A 48 53.74 -12.74 -12.31
C GLU A 48 54.52 -11.55 -11.65
N ASP A 49 55.50 -11.88 -10.78
CA ASP A 49 55.99 -11.11 -9.62
C ASP A 49 57.35 -10.36 -9.74
N GLU A 50 57.68 -9.58 -8.69
CA GLU A 50 59.03 -9.15 -8.23
C GLU A 50 60.03 -8.43 -9.18
N LYS A 51 60.54 -7.23 -8.84
CA LYS A 51 61.66 -7.03 -7.87
C LYS A 51 62.15 -5.56 -7.70
N VAL A 52 62.87 -5.38 -6.59
CA VAL A 52 63.47 -4.16 -5.99
C VAL A 52 64.68 -3.59 -6.78
N VAL A 53 65.01 -2.28 -6.64
CA VAL A 53 66.37 -1.72 -6.25
C VAL A 53 66.71 -0.29 -6.77
N SER A 54 67.24 0.53 -5.84
CA SER A 54 68.23 1.64 -5.95
C SER A 54 67.85 3.12 -6.19
N VAL A 55 68.61 3.95 -5.45
CA VAL A 55 68.74 5.43 -5.46
C VAL A 55 69.82 5.87 -6.46
N PRO A 56 70.01 7.17 -6.72
CA PRO A 56 71.30 7.75 -6.27
C PRO A 56 71.24 9.19 -5.69
N ASP A 57 72.17 9.47 -4.77
CA ASP A 57 72.46 10.80 -4.19
C ASP A 57 73.16 11.78 -5.16
N LYS A 58 73.14 13.08 -4.81
CA LYS A 58 74.34 13.97 -4.91
C LYS A 58 74.25 15.30 -4.12
N TYR A 59 74.90 15.28 -2.94
CA TYR A 59 75.81 16.28 -2.32
C TYR A 59 75.71 17.81 -2.58
N GLY A 60 75.87 18.59 -1.49
CA GLY A 60 76.08 20.05 -1.54
C GLY A 60 76.37 20.80 -0.22
N THR A 61 77.34 20.35 0.61
CA THR A 61 78.21 21.15 1.54
C THR A 61 77.58 22.30 2.38
N VAL A 62 77.26 22.13 3.69
CA VAL A 62 78.13 22.28 4.90
C VAL A 62 78.76 23.66 5.16
N THR A 63 78.36 24.31 6.28
CA THR A 63 79.26 25.03 7.22
C THR A 63 78.73 24.93 8.66
N ASN A 64 79.62 24.70 9.63
CA ASN A 64 79.32 24.49 11.06
C ASN A 64 79.35 25.77 11.91
N SER A 65 78.63 25.78 13.04
CA SER A 65 79.19 26.28 14.32
C SER A 65 78.47 25.75 15.57
N ASN A 66 79.28 25.22 16.50
CA ASN A 66 78.97 24.67 17.83
C ASN A 66 77.87 25.33 18.70
N GLY A 67 77.27 24.51 19.58
CA GLY A 67 76.62 24.95 20.83
C GLY A 67 76.09 23.75 21.65
N GLN A 68 76.55 23.56 22.89
CA GLN A 68 76.27 22.34 23.69
C GLN A 68 75.03 22.47 24.60
N ASN A 69 74.45 21.29 24.93
CA ASN A 69 73.79 20.90 26.19
C ASN A 69 72.77 21.85 26.88
N GLY A 70 71.57 21.31 27.13
CA GLY A 70 70.66 21.84 28.13
C GLY A 70 69.35 21.06 28.23
N ALA A 71 69.23 20.16 29.22
CA ALA A 71 67.96 19.54 29.55
C ALA A 71 67.22 20.39 30.59
N SER A 72 65.97 20.78 30.31
CA SER A 72 65.02 21.17 31.35
C SER A 72 63.59 20.99 30.86
N SER A 73 62.78 20.29 31.65
CA SER A 73 61.33 20.34 31.52
C SER A 73 60.79 21.65 32.10
N ALA A 74 59.91 22.31 31.36
CA ALA A 74 59.02 23.33 31.90
C ALA A 74 57.70 23.30 31.13
N LYS A 75 56.58 23.43 31.85
CA LYS A 75 55.24 23.55 31.25
C LYS A 75 55.14 24.91 30.56
N GLU A 76 54.46 24.95 29.42
CA GLU A 76 53.69 26.14 29.10
C GLU A 76 52.34 25.77 28.46
N SER A 77 51.29 26.01 29.23
CA SER A 77 49.91 25.89 28.78
C SER A 77 49.49 27.19 28.11
N THR A 78 49.42 27.21 26.78
CA THR A 78 48.68 28.23 26.04
C THR A 78 47.72 27.56 25.07
N ALA A 79 46.45 27.96 25.13
CA ALA A 79 45.40 27.40 24.30
C ALA A 79 45.50 27.96 22.87
N ALA A 80 46.27 27.28 22.02
CA ALA A 80 46.19 27.51 20.59
C ALA A 80 44.81 27.02 20.10
N ALA A 81 43.99 27.95 19.59
CA ALA A 81 42.75 27.60 18.91
C ALA A 81 43.10 26.79 17.65
N ALA A 82 42.99 25.47 17.72
CA ALA A 82 43.35 24.57 16.62
C ALA A 82 42.52 24.93 15.39
N ALA A 83 43.17 25.44 14.34
CA ALA A 83 42.54 25.74 13.07
C ALA A 83 42.06 24.42 12.43
N ILE A 84 40.77 24.14 12.54
CA ILE A 84 40.17 22.89 12.08
C ILE A 84 40.41 22.74 10.58
N SER A 85 41.03 21.62 10.20
CA SER A 85 41.30 21.32 8.80
C SER A 85 40.00 21.31 7.99
N PRO A 86 39.91 22.04 6.86
CA PRO A 86 38.76 21.96 5.96
C PRO A 86 38.48 20.53 5.47
N ILE A 87 39.49 19.66 5.43
CA ILE A 87 39.34 18.23 5.09
C ILE A 87 38.53 17.50 6.17
N LEU A 88 38.80 17.75 7.46
CA LEU A 88 38.03 17.17 8.57
C LEU A 88 36.58 17.69 8.58
N VAL A 89 36.37 18.99 8.28
CA VAL A 89 35.01 19.54 8.16
C VAL A 89 34.26 18.90 7.00
N LYS A 90 34.92 18.71 5.85
CA LYS A 90 34.33 18.02 4.69
C LYS A 90 34.01 16.56 5.03
N GLN A 91 34.95 15.81 5.62
CA GLN A 91 34.75 14.42 6.01
C GLN A 91 33.54 14.29 6.95
N LEU A 92 33.49 15.09 8.03
CA LEU A 92 32.37 15.04 8.96
C LEU A 92 31.04 15.41 8.28
N ARG A 93 31.04 16.35 7.33
CA ARG A 93 29.85 16.69 6.54
C ARG A 93 29.42 15.53 5.64
N ASP A 94 30.36 14.88 4.97
CA ASP A 94 30.06 13.79 4.03
C ASP A 94 29.61 12.52 4.80
N GLU A 95 30.08 12.32 6.03
CA GLU A 95 29.64 11.25 6.94
C GLU A 95 28.28 11.51 7.63
N THR A 96 27.94 12.77 7.93
CA THR A 96 26.74 13.11 8.74
C THR A 96 25.62 13.83 7.99
N GLY A 97 25.88 14.29 6.77
CA GLY A 97 24.98 15.15 5.99
C GLY A 97 24.77 16.57 6.55
N ALA A 98 25.32 16.89 7.73
CA ALA A 98 25.03 18.13 8.44
C ALA A 98 25.58 19.40 7.75
N GLY A 99 25.03 20.56 8.11
CA GLY A 99 25.47 21.85 7.56
C GLY A 99 26.96 22.13 7.79
N MET A 100 27.65 22.68 6.79
CA MET A 100 29.11 22.91 6.83
C MET A 100 29.58 23.68 8.07
N MET A 101 28.82 24.71 8.49
CA MET A 101 29.11 25.48 9.71
C MET A 101 28.83 24.70 11.00
N ASP A 102 27.86 23.78 10.98
CA ASP A 102 27.58 22.89 12.12
C ASP A 102 28.69 21.87 12.28
N CYS A 103 29.16 21.24 11.20
CA CYS A 103 30.33 20.36 11.21
C CYS A 103 31.57 21.09 11.73
N LYS A 104 31.84 22.31 11.24
CA LYS A 104 32.96 23.13 11.74
C LYS A 104 32.81 23.44 13.22
N LYS A 105 31.62 23.84 13.69
CA LYS A 105 31.37 24.14 15.10
C LYS A 105 31.50 22.90 15.99
N ALA A 106 30.98 21.75 15.56
CA ALA A 106 31.09 20.48 16.27
C ALA A 106 32.56 20.05 16.44
N LEU A 107 33.38 20.18 15.39
CA LEU A 107 34.82 19.95 15.46
C LEU A 107 35.54 20.96 16.36
N SER A 108 35.09 22.23 16.41
CA SER A 108 35.63 23.23 17.36
C SER A 108 35.43 22.78 18.81
N GLU A 109 34.18 22.43 19.15
CA GLU A 109 33.80 22.07 20.52
C GLU A 109 34.33 20.67 20.92
N SER A 110 34.60 19.81 19.94
CA SER A 110 35.16 18.46 20.14
C SER A 110 36.69 18.39 20.04
N GLY A 111 37.37 19.51 19.83
CA GLY A 111 38.84 19.55 19.69
C GLY A 111 39.38 18.79 18.46
N GLY A 112 38.59 18.68 17.39
CA GLY A 112 38.92 17.93 16.17
C GLY A 112 38.61 16.42 16.21
N ASP A 113 38.11 15.89 17.33
CA ASP A 113 37.68 14.49 17.44
C ASP A 113 36.39 14.24 16.65
N LEU A 114 36.46 13.40 15.61
CA LEU A 114 35.34 13.07 14.74
C LEU A 114 34.18 12.39 15.48
N VAL A 115 34.46 11.43 16.37
CA VAL A 115 33.42 10.65 17.06
C VAL A 115 32.66 11.53 18.04
N LYS A 116 33.38 12.38 18.80
CA LYS A 116 32.75 13.37 19.68
C LYS A 116 31.97 14.43 18.87
N ALA A 117 32.49 14.84 17.70
CA ALA A 117 31.80 15.80 16.85
C ALA A 117 30.51 15.22 16.23
N GLN A 118 30.50 13.93 15.83
CA GLN A 118 29.29 13.22 15.42
C GLN A 118 28.26 13.16 16.58
N GLU A 119 28.68 12.81 17.80
CA GLU A 119 27.77 12.77 18.96
C GLU A 119 27.21 14.16 19.31
N PHE A 120 28.04 15.21 19.21
CA PHE A 120 27.64 16.60 19.38
C PHE A 120 26.60 17.02 18.32
N LEU A 121 26.86 16.71 17.04
CA LEU A 121 25.91 16.96 15.95
C LEU A 121 24.59 16.23 16.18
N ARG A 122 24.61 14.97 16.65
CA ARG A 122 23.40 14.20 16.98
C ARG A 122 22.58 14.89 18.06
N LYS A 123 23.21 15.24 19.20
CA LYS A 123 22.57 15.95 20.33
C LYS A 123 22.01 17.32 19.92
N LYS A 124 22.78 18.09 19.16
CA LYS A 124 22.34 19.39 18.62
C LYS A 124 21.19 19.22 17.61
N GLY A 125 21.27 18.18 16.77
CA GLY A 125 20.28 17.84 15.76
C GLY A 125 18.92 17.55 16.36
N LEU A 126 18.87 16.67 17.37
CA LEU A 126 17.68 16.37 18.19
C LEU A 126 17.00 17.66 18.70
N ALA A 127 17.75 18.51 19.41
CA ALA A 127 17.24 19.78 19.91
C ALA A 127 16.86 20.79 18.79
N SER A 128 17.44 20.66 17.60
CA SER A 128 17.05 21.44 16.42
C SER A 128 15.79 20.92 15.75
N ALA A 129 15.44 19.65 15.91
CA ALA A 129 14.24 19.04 15.39
C ALA A 129 13.03 19.39 16.26
N ASP A 130 13.19 19.33 17.59
CA ASP A 130 12.16 19.73 18.55
C ASP A 130 11.71 21.18 18.34
N LYS A 131 12.64 22.08 18.00
CA LYS A 131 12.36 23.49 17.64
C LYS A 131 11.61 23.67 16.31
N LYS A 132 11.58 22.65 15.44
CA LYS A 132 10.84 22.67 14.17
C LYS A 132 9.48 21.97 14.28
N ALA A 133 9.25 21.15 15.31
CA ALA A 133 8.05 20.32 15.45
C ALA A 133 6.72 21.10 15.35
N SER A 134 6.68 22.37 15.78
CA SER A 134 5.51 23.24 15.69
C SER A 134 5.22 23.82 14.31
N ARG A 135 6.13 23.69 13.33
CA ARG A 135 5.92 24.18 11.97
C ARG A 135 4.89 23.33 11.23
N ALA A 136 4.10 23.97 10.36
CA ALA A 136 3.12 23.29 9.52
C ALA A 136 3.82 22.40 8.48
N THR A 137 3.26 21.21 8.27
CA THR A 137 3.78 20.22 7.31
C THR A 137 2.63 19.81 6.39
N ALA A 138 2.38 20.61 5.34
CA ALA A 138 1.28 20.42 4.40
C ALA A 138 1.65 19.50 3.23
N GLU A 139 2.92 19.52 2.82
CA GLU A 139 3.46 18.64 1.79
C GLU A 139 3.92 17.30 2.40
N GLY A 140 4.41 16.38 1.56
CA GLY A 140 4.82 15.05 2.00
C GLY A 140 4.81 14.00 0.91
N ARG A 141 4.91 12.74 1.35
CA ARG A 141 4.94 11.55 0.50
C ARG A 141 4.13 10.44 1.17
N ILE A 142 3.33 9.73 0.38
CA ILE A 142 2.80 8.44 0.76
C ILE A 142 3.77 7.35 0.29
N GLY A 143 4.16 6.47 1.21
CA GLY A 143 4.95 5.27 0.94
C GLY A 143 4.11 4.01 1.07
N ALA A 144 4.52 2.95 0.37
CA ALA A 144 3.96 1.62 0.56
C ALA A 144 5.06 0.57 0.50
N TYR A 145 4.94 -0.47 1.30
CA TYR A 145 5.87 -1.60 1.31
C TYR A 145 5.09 -2.91 1.36
N ILE A 146 5.45 -3.87 0.51
CA ILE A 146 4.83 -5.19 0.45
C ILE A 146 5.91 -6.25 0.64
N HIS A 147 5.72 -7.11 1.64
CA HIS A 147 6.60 -8.22 1.94
C HIS A 147 5.90 -9.56 1.63
N ASP A 148 6.53 -10.36 0.76
CA ASP A 148 6.05 -11.68 0.30
C ASP A 148 4.60 -11.70 -0.23
N SER A 149 4.04 -10.55 -0.62
CA SER A 149 2.60 -10.39 -0.93
C SER A 149 1.62 -10.71 0.21
N ARG A 150 2.11 -11.05 1.42
CA ARG A 150 1.30 -11.42 2.60
C ARG A 150 1.25 -10.34 3.68
N ILE A 151 2.21 -9.40 3.68
CA ILE A 151 2.20 -8.21 4.53
C ILE A 151 2.23 -7.00 3.61
N GLY A 152 1.35 -6.04 3.84
CA GLY A 152 1.37 -4.75 3.15
C GLY A 152 1.29 -3.60 4.14
N VAL A 153 1.99 -2.52 3.84
CA VAL A 153 2.01 -1.29 4.62
C VAL A 153 1.75 -0.11 3.70
N LEU A 154 1.00 0.87 4.20
CA LEU A 154 0.83 2.19 3.60
C LEU A 154 1.07 3.25 4.69
N ILE A 155 1.85 4.28 4.40
CA ILE A 155 2.27 5.29 5.38
C ILE A 155 2.25 6.70 4.78
N GLU A 156 1.73 7.68 5.51
CA GLU A 156 1.77 9.11 5.15
C GLU A 156 2.81 9.81 6.03
N VAL A 157 3.82 10.42 5.38
CA VAL A 157 4.84 11.24 6.04
C VAL A 157 4.84 12.63 5.43
N ASN A 158 4.64 13.64 6.26
CA ASN A 158 4.55 15.04 5.87
C ASN A 158 5.86 15.80 6.11
N CYS A 159 6.11 16.83 5.31
CA CYS A 159 7.22 17.77 5.40
C CYS A 159 6.76 19.22 5.13
N GLU A 160 7.65 20.20 5.28
CA GLU A 160 7.29 21.61 5.03
C GLU A 160 7.12 21.89 3.52
N THR A 161 8.03 21.39 2.66
CA THR A 161 8.04 21.68 1.22
C THR A 161 7.97 20.45 0.30
N ASP A 162 7.52 20.67 -0.95
CA ASP A 162 7.47 19.67 -2.02
C ASP A 162 8.86 19.33 -2.60
N PHE A 163 9.84 20.22 -2.43
CA PHE A 163 11.24 19.94 -2.76
C PHE A 163 11.79 18.81 -1.89
N VAL A 164 11.49 18.81 -0.59
CA VAL A 164 11.90 17.74 0.33
C VAL A 164 11.19 16.43 0.00
N SER A 165 9.88 16.44 -0.28
CA SER A 165 9.14 15.19 -0.55
C SER A 165 9.59 14.41 -1.80
N ARG A 166 10.26 15.10 -2.73
CA ARG A 166 10.88 14.53 -3.94
C ARG A 166 12.35 14.13 -3.74
N GLY A 167 13.00 14.57 -2.66
CA GLY A 167 14.40 14.29 -2.36
C GLY A 167 14.67 12.83 -1.98
N GLU A 168 15.87 12.34 -2.28
CA GLU A 168 16.27 10.93 -2.06
C GLU A 168 16.28 10.56 -0.57
N ILE A 169 16.82 11.42 0.30
CA ILE A 169 16.86 11.20 1.76
C ILE A 169 15.44 11.05 2.34
N PHE A 170 14.46 11.82 1.82
CA PHE A 170 13.07 11.73 2.28
C PHE A 170 12.36 10.48 1.74
N LYS A 171 12.68 10.06 0.51
CA LYS A 171 12.21 8.78 -0.05
C LYS A 171 12.70 7.60 0.78
N GLU A 172 14.00 7.52 1.06
CA GLU A 172 14.58 6.45 1.88
C GLU A 172 13.97 6.43 3.29
N LEU A 173 13.80 7.60 3.94
CA LEU A 173 13.10 7.72 5.22
C LEU A 173 11.70 7.08 5.18
N VAL A 174 10.92 7.36 4.13
CA VAL A 174 9.54 6.87 3.98
C VAL A 174 9.51 5.37 3.70
N ASP A 175 10.37 4.87 2.84
CA ASP A 175 10.45 3.45 2.49
C ASP A 175 10.94 2.61 3.68
N ASP A 176 11.92 3.12 4.44
CA ASP A 176 12.42 2.50 5.67
C ASP A 176 11.39 2.51 6.81
N LEU A 177 10.61 3.59 6.96
CA LEU A 177 9.49 3.60 7.91
C LEU A 177 8.40 2.58 7.54
N ALA A 178 8.11 2.41 6.24
CA ALA A 178 7.17 1.40 5.77
C ALA A 178 7.68 -0.02 6.05
N MET A 179 8.99 -0.26 5.86
CA MET A 179 9.65 -1.53 6.19
C MET A 179 9.68 -1.79 7.71
N GLN A 180 9.93 -0.75 8.53
CA GLN A 180 9.87 -0.82 10.00
C GLN A 180 8.49 -1.27 10.48
N VAL A 181 7.40 -0.64 9.98
CA VAL A 181 6.03 -1.03 10.33
C VAL A 181 5.74 -2.48 9.92
N ALA A 182 6.22 -2.94 8.76
CA ALA A 182 6.03 -4.33 8.34
C ALA A 182 6.72 -5.32 9.28
N ALA A 183 7.92 -4.98 9.76
CA ALA A 183 8.74 -5.79 10.66
C ALA A 183 8.25 -5.82 12.12
N CYS A 184 7.44 -4.85 12.54
CA CYS A 184 6.90 -4.74 13.91
C CYS A 184 5.39 -5.09 13.95
N PRO A 185 5.00 -6.39 13.95
CA PRO A 185 3.59 -6.80 13.87
C PRO A 185 2.73 -6.38 15.07
N GLN A 186 3.34 -6.06 16.21
CA GLN A 186 2.68 -5.55 17.40
C GLN A 186 2.30 -4.06 17.31
N VAL A 187 2.91 -3.29 16.41
CA VAL A 187 2.75 -1.83 16.35
C VAL A 187 1.38 -1.46 15.78
N GLN A 188 0.65 -0.61 16.51
CA GLN A 188 -0.71 -0.18 16.21
C GLN A 188 -0.85 1.35 16.20
N TYR A 189 0.00 2.05 16.94
CA TYR A 189 -0.07 3.51 17.14
C TYR A 189 1.23 4.18 16.71
N LEU A 190 1.22 5.49 16.47
CA LEU A 190 2.45 6.24 16.15
C LEU A 190 3.26 6.50 17.41
N ALA A 191 2.65 7.12 18.42
CA ALA A 191 3.18 7.43 19.73
C ALA A 191 2.40 6.71 20.83
N THR A 192 2.96 6.71 22.05
CA THR A 192 2.30 6.22 23.27
C THR A 192 1.03 7.02 23.63
N ASP A 193 0.99 8.28 23.20
CA ASP A 193 -0.05 9.24 23.58
C ASP A 193 -1.29 9.11 22.69
N ASP A 194 -1.18 8.41 21.54
CA ASP A 194 -2.30 8.11 20.63
C ASP A 194 -3.12 6.90 21.10
N VAL A 195 -2.68 6.19 22.14
CA VAL A 195 -3.37 5.01 22.66
C VAL A 195 -4.62 5.44 23.45
N PRO A 196 -5.83 4.95 23.10
CA PRO A 196 -7.06 5.34 23.80
C PRO A 196 -6.98 5.07 25.31
N LYS A 197 -7.30 6.09 26.11
CA LYS A 197 -7.18 6.03 27.58
C LYS A 197 -7.93 4.84 28.18
N GLU A 198 -9.10 4.52 27.65
CA GLU A 198 -9.85 3.33 28.07
C GLU A 198 -9.08 2.02 27.88
N ALA A 199 -8.32 1.87 26.79
CA ALA A 199 -7.52 0.68 26.54
C ALA A 199 -6.36 0.60 27.55
N VAL A 200 -5.74 1.73 27.88
CA VAL A 200 -4.71 1.83 28.92
C VAL A 200 -5.27 1.47 30.30
N GLU A 201 -6.47 1.96 30.63
CA GLU A 201 -7.14 1.67 31.91
C GLU A 201 -7.60 0.20 32.02
N LYS A 202 -8.17 -0.36 30.95
CA LYS A 202 -8.55 -1.79 30.89
C LYS A 202 -7.33 -2.70 31.04
N GLU A 203 -6.23 -2.42 30.34
CA GLU A 203 -4.96 -3.17 30.49
C GLU A 203 -4.37 -3.01 31.90
N ARG A 204 -4.48 -1.81 32.50
CA ARG A 204 -4.05 -1.54 33.88
C ARG A 204 -4.81 -2.35 34.91
N GLU A 205 -6.13 -2.46 34.76
CA GLU A 205 -6.95 -3.30 35.63
C GLU A 205 -6.57 -4.78 35.50
N ILE A 206 -6.42 -5.29 34.27
CA ILE A 206 -5.99 -6.67 33.99
C ILE A 206 -4.63 -6.97 34.63
N GLU A 207 -3.63 -6.08 34.49
CA GLU A 207 -2.33 -6.22 35.13
C GLU A 207 -2.41 -6.14 36.67
N MET A 208 -3.24 -5.26 37.23
CA MET A 208 -3.45 -5.17 38.70
C MET A 208 -4.06 -6.43 39.32
N GLN A 209 -4.83 -7.19 38.54
CA GLN A 209 -5.50 -8.43 38.98
C GLN A 209 -4.63 -9.68 38.85
N LYS A 210 -3.43 -9.63 38.22
CA LYS A 210 -2.58 -10.81 38.05
C LYS A 210 -2.06 -11.37 39.38
N GLU A 211 -2.14 -12.70 39.52
CA GLU A 211 -1.80 -13.44 40.74
C GLU A 211 -0.37 -13.19 41.23
N ASP A 212 0.56 -12.96 40.31
CA ASP A 212 1.98 -12.68 40.60
C ASP A 212 2.23 -11.31 41.27
N LEU A 213 1.21 -10.46 41.33
CA LEU A 213 1.22 -9.15 41.97
C LEU A 213 0.32 -9.06 43.22
N LEU A 214 -0.59 -10.00 43.45
CA LEU A 214 -1.47 -10.03 44.64
C LEU A 214 -0.70 -10.21 45.96
N SER A 215 0.48 -10.84 45.91
CA SER A 215 1.36 -11.06 47.06
C SER A 215 2.20 -9.83 47.46
N LYS A 216 2.09 -8.71 46.73
CA LYS A 216 2.96 -7.53 46.89
C LYS A 216 2.18 -6.34 47.50
N PRO A 217 2.81 -5.50 48.34
CA PRO A 217 2.20 -4.28 48.84
C PRO A 217 1.69 -3.39 47.71
N GLU A 218 0.54 -2.75 47.90
CA GLU A 218 -0.19 -2.03 46.84
C GLU A 218 0.63 -0.95 46.12
N GLN A 219 1.45 -0.18 46.85
CA GLN A 219 2.36 0.81 46.26
C GLN A 219 3.45 0.18 45.38
N ILE A 220 3.90 -1.04 45.70
CA ILE A 220 4.87 -1.80 44.90
C ILE A 220 4.17 -2.41 43.68
N ARG A 221 2.95 -2.95 43.87
CA ARG A 221 2.09 -3.43 42.78
C ARG A 221 1.84 -2.34 41.74
N SER A 222 1.36 -1.15 42.12
CA SER A 222 1.12 -0.04 41.19
C SER A 222 2.38 0.28 40.38
N ARG A 223 3.54 0.46 41.02
CA ARG A 223 4.79 0.79 40.31
C ARG A 223 5.24 -0.29 39.32
N ILE A 224 4.99 -1.57 39.62
CA ILE A 224 5.27 -2.68 38.69
C ILE A 224 4.29 -2.64 37.52
N VAL A 225 3.00 -2.45 37.78
CA VAL A 225 1.96 -2.33 36.75
C VAL A 225 2.23 -1.14 35.83
N ASP A 226 2.53 0.04 36.38
CA ASP A 226 2.84 1.24 35.61
C ASP A 226 4.07 1.03 34.70
N GLY A 227 5.07 0.27 35.15
CA GLY A 227 6.22 -0.15 34.34
C GLY A 227 5.87 -1.18 33.24
N ARG A 228 4.97 -2.13 33.52
CA ARG A 228 4.46 -3.09 32.52
C ARG A 228 3.64 -2.41 31.44
N ILE A 229 2.70 -1.54 31.84
CA ILE A 229 1.90 -0.72 30.94
C ILE A 229 2.81 0.13 30.08
N LYS A 230 3.77 0.85 30.67
CA LYS A 230 4.71 1.66 29.88
C LYS A 230 5.40 0.81 28.82
N LYS A 231 5.99 -0.33 29.19
CA LYS A 231 6.61 -1.23 28.21
C LYS A 231 5.60 -1.67 27.14
N ARG A 232 4.36 -2.00 27.51
CA ARG A 232 3.31 -2.39 26.58
C ARG A 232 2.94 -1.27 25.60
N LEU A 233 2.88 -0.02 26.06
CA LEU A 233 2.65 1.16 25.21
C LEU A 233 3.85 1.42 24.29
N ASP A 234 5.08 1.34 24.82
CA ASP A 234 6.32 1.45 24.05
C ASP A 234 6.35 0.36 22.95
N ASP A 235 5.98 -0.90 23.26
CA ASP A 235 5.88 -2.02 22.33
C ASP A 235 4.80 -1.78 21.23
N LEU A 236 3.70 -1.08 21.53
CA LEU A 236 2.61 -0.79 20.58
C LEU A 236 2.85 0.46 19.70
N ALA A 237 3.79 1.33 20.08
CA ALA A 237 4.06 2.61 19.43
C ALA A 237 5.24 2.54 18.43
N LEU A 238 5.02 2.96 17.18
CA LEU A 238 6.04 2.97 16.13
C LEU A 238 7.27 3.80 16.50
N LEU A 239 7.05 4.99 17.06
CA LEU A 239 8.12 5.95 17.36
C LEU A 239 9.04 5.49 18.51
N GLU A 240 8.61 4.54 19.33
CA GLU A 240 9.40 3.96 20.42
C GLU A 240 10.11 2.64 20.04
N GLN A 241 9.87 2.10 18.84
CA GLN A 241 10.57 0.89 18.39
C GLN A 241 12.07 1.14 18.15
N PRO A 242 12.94 0.13 18.39
CA PRO A 242 14.29 0.10 17.84
C PRO A 242 14.25 0.10 16.31
N TYR A 243 15.13 0.88 15.69
CA TYR A 243 15.19 1.03 14.24
C TYR A 243 15.87 -0.19 13.58
N ILE A 244 15.20 -0.84 12.63
CA ILE A 244 15.65 -2.13 12.06
C ILE A 244 17.02 -2.10 11.37
N LYS A 245 17.47 -0.96 10.81
CA LYS A 245 18.83 -0.84 10.25
C LYS A 245 19.89 -0.48 11.31
N ASN A 246 19.51 -0.04 12.51
CA ASN A 246 20.42 0.33 13.59
C ASN A 246 19.72 0.25 14.96
N ASP A 247 19.84 -0.90 15.62
CA ASP A 247 19.22 -1.23 16.90
C ASP A 247 19.60 -0.31 18.08
N LYS A 248 20.69 0.46 17.94
CA LYS A 248 21.14 1.48 18.92
C LYS A 248 20.35 2.77 18.83
N LEU A 249 19.50 2.94 17.82
CA LEU A 249 18.63 4.09 17.63
C LEU A 249 17.16 3.67 17.74
N VAL A 250 16.37 4.54 18.33
CA VAL A 250 14.90 4.45 18.35
C VAL A 250 14.37 5.23 17.14
N VAL A 251 13.26 4.80 16.55
CA VAL A 251 12.68 5.40 15.33
C VAL A 251 12.53 6.93 15.48
N LYS A 252 12.00 7.43 16.61
CA LYS A 252 11.89 8.90 16.86
C LYS A 252 13.22 9.64 16.77
N ASP A 253 14.31 9.06 17.26
CA ASP A 253 15.65 9.67 17.28
C ASP A 253 16.23 9.71 15.86
N TRP A 254 15.93 8.71 15.03
CA TRP A 254 16.33 8.65 13.62
C TRP A 254 15.52 9.62 12.75
N VAL A 255 14.21 9.74 12.95
CA VAL A 255 13.39 10.80 12.30
C VAL A 255 13.92 12.19 12.67
N LYS A 256 14.25 12.45 13.94
CA LYS A 256 14.83 13.73 14.38
C LYS A 256 16.24 13.99 13.80
N GLN A 257 17.06 12.96 13.61
CA GLN A 257 18.34 13.08 12.90
C GLN A 257 18.13 13.45 11.42
N THR A 258 17.11 12.90 10.78
CA THR A 258 16.74 13.22 9.40
C THR A 258 16.24 14.67 9.27
N ILE A 259 15.40 15.15 10.21
CA ILE A 259 14.99 16.56 10.35
C ILE A 259 16.18 17.51 10.54
N ALA A 260 17.20 17.08 11.30
CA ALA A 260 18.41 17.88 11.51
C ALA A 260 19.27 17.98 10.23
N THR A 261 19.28 16.93 9.42
CA THR A 261 20.03 16.84 8.16
C THR A 261 19.36 17.65 7.05
N ILE A 262 18.05 17.50 6.88
CA ILE A 262 17.26 18.20 5.85
C ILE A 262 17.01 19.66 6.21
N GLY A 263 16.81 19.97 7.50
CA GLY A 263 16.55 21.34 7.98
C GLY A 263 15.06 21.75 8.00
N GLU A 264 14.16 20.88 7.55
CA GLU A 264 12.70 21.04 7.61
C GLU A 264 12.07 20.07 8.62
N ASN A 265 10.91 20.46 9.16
CA ASN A 265 10.05 19.62 9.98
C ASN A 265 9.54 18.41 9.20
N ILE A 266 9.51 17.24 9.84
CA ILE A 266 9.00 16.01 9.26
C ILE A 266 8.11 15.34 10.30
N LYS A 267 6.93 14.87 9.89
CA LYS A 267 5.97 14.18 10.75
C LYS A 267 5.45 12.94 10.07
N VAL A 268 5.52 11.80 10.77
CA VAL A 268 4.74 10.62 10.38
C VAL A 268 3.31 10.88 10.86
N LYS A 269 2.33 10.88 9.95
CA LYS A 269 0.95 11.30 10.25
C LYS A 269 0.00 10.13 10.46
N ARG A 270 0.19 9.03 9.74
CA ARG A 270 -0.55 7.77 9.89
C ARG A 270 0.15 6.63 9.14
N PHE A 271 -0.07 5.41 9.59
CA PHE A 271 0.20 4.20 8.82
C PHE A 271 -0.99 3.24 8.92
N VAL A 272 -1.08 2.31 7.98
CA VAL A 272 -1.89 1.10 8.09
C VAL A 272 -1.05 -0.10 7.68
N ARG A 273 -1.29 -1.23 8.34
CA ARG A 273 -0.59 -2.49 8.12
C ARG A 273 -1.63 -3.59 7.93
N PHE A 274 -1.59 -4.25 6.78
CA PHE A 274 -2.42 -5.43 6.49
C PHE A 274 -1.59 -6.70 6.60
N ASN A 275 -2.13 -7.69 7.32
CA ASN A 275 -1.71 -9.09 7.25
C ASN A 275 -2.76 -9.86 6.43
N LEU A 276 -2.31 -10.61 5.42
CA LEU A 276 -3.18 -11.45 4.60
C LEU A 276 -3.87 -12.52 5.45
N GLY A 277 -5.20 -12.59 5.38
CA GLY A 277 -6.00 -13.59 6.12
C GLY A 277 -6.11 -13.34 7.63
N GLU A 278 -5.61 -12.21 8.14
CA GLU A 278 -5.76 -11.79 9.53
C GLU A 278 -7.23 -11.77 9.97
N GLY A 279 -7.58 -12.45 11.06
CA GLY A 279 -8.98 -12.56 11.51
C GLY A 279 -9.84 -13.54 10.70
N LEU A 280 -9.34 -14.13 9.60
CA LEU A 280 -9.97 -15.30 8.98
C LEU A 280 -9.52 -16.53 9.77
N GLY A 281 -10.36 -16.95 10.72
CA GLY A 281 -10.15 -18.21 11.42
C GLY A 281 -10.14 -19.37 10.42
N LYS A 282 -8.95 -19.92 10.14
CA LYS A 282 -8.84 -21.20 9.44
C LYS A 282 -9.60 -22.23 10.26
N LYS A 283 -10.77 -22.65 9.79
CA LYS A 283 -11.52 -23.74 10.42
C LYS A 283 -10.59 -24.96 10.45
N SER A 284 -10.14 -25.33 11.63
CA SER A 284 -9.42 -26.57 11.86
C SER A 284 -10.41 -27.72 11.67
N HIS A 285 -10.61 -28.13 10.42
CA HIS A 285 -11.31 -29.36 10.11
C HIS A 285 -10.48 -30.51 10.66
N ASP A 286 -10.98 -31.17 11.70
CA ASP A 286 -10.46 -32.45 12.14
C ASP A 286 -10.78 -33.48 11.05
N PHE A 287 -9.83 -33.65 10.13
CA PHE A 287 -9.93 -34.60 9.02
C PHE A 287 -10.19 -36.03 9.51
N ALA A 288 -9.83 -36.39 10.75
CA ALA A 288 -10.12 -37.72 11.30
C ALA A 288 -11.64 -37.92 11.51
N ALA A 289 -12.35 -36.89 11.99
CA ALA A 289 -13.80 -36.95 12.19
C ALA A 289 -14.57 -37.05 10.87
N GLU A 290 -14.14 -36.34 9.83
CA GLU A 290 -14.80 -36.35 8.52
C GLU A 290 -14.56 -37.67 7.76
N VAL A 291 -13.34 -38.23 7.83
CA VAL A 291 -13.03 -39.56 7.29
C VAL A 291 -13.75 -40.68 8.05
N ALA A 292 -13.92 -40.56 9.36
CA ALA A 292 -14.72 -41.49 10.16
C ALA A 292 -16.21 -41.48 9.76
N ALA A 293 -16.77 -40.30 9.51
CA ALA A 293 -18.17 -40.17 9.06
C ALA A 293 -18.40 -40.79 7.67
N GLN A 294 -17.49 -40.59 6.72
CA GLN A 294 -17.63 -41.15 5.35
C GLN A 294 -17.39 -42.66 5.29
N THR A 295 -16.55 -43.21 6.16
CA THR A 295 -16.30 -44.67 6.24
C THR A 295 -17.43 -45.41 6.96
N ALA A 296 -18.07 -44.80 7.97
CA ALA A 296 -19.25 -45.36 8.64
C ALA A 296 -20.50 -45.43 7.73
N ALA A 297 -20.62 -44.53 6.75
CA ALA A 297 -21.81 -44.44 5.89
C ALA A 297 -21.92 -45.50 4.78
N LYS A 298 -20.93 -46.39 4.60
CA LYS A 298 -20.82 -47.26 3.41
C LYS A 298 -20.87 -48.77 3.68
N SER A 299 -21.54 -49.19 4.75
CA SER A 299 -21.70 -50.62 5.08
C SER A 299 -23.11 -51.04 5.51
N VAL A 300 -24.09 -50.96 4.60
CA VAL A 300 -25.11 -52.02 4.38
C VAL A 300 -25.64 -51.91 2.93
N VAL A 301 -25.53 -52.99 2.16
CA VAL A 301 -26.57 -53.64 1.32
C VAL A 301 -25.86 -54.65 0.40
N ALA A 302 -26.21 -55.93 0.56
CA ALA A 302 -25.77 -57.02 -0.32
C ALA A 302 -26.85 -57.30 -1.39
N PRO A 303 -26.50 -57.91 -2.55
CA PRO A 303 -27.36 -57.93 -3.74
C PRO A 303 -28.33 -59.13 -3.77
N SER A 304 -29.43 -58.99 -4.52
CA SER A 304 -30.25 -60.10 -5.05
C SER A 304 -31.05 -59.65 -6.29
N PRO A 305 -31.51 -60.56 -7.18
CA PRO A 305 -31.46 -60.28 -8.62
C PRO A 305 -32.80 -60.23 -9.38
N GLY A 306 -32.78 -59.53 -10.52
CA GLY A 306 -33.47 -59.91 -11.75
C GLY A 306 -34.94 -59.48 -11.93
N GLN A 307 -35.19 -58.66 -12.97
CA GLN A 307 -36.24 -58.90 -13.96
C GLN A 307 -36.04 -58.00 -15.20
N GLU A 308 -36.50 -58.48 -16.36
CA GLU A 308 -36.22 -57.92 -17.69
C GLU A 308 -37.37 -57.04 -18.22
N GLN A 309 -37.02 -55.90 -18.85
CA GLN A 309 -37.66 -55.25 -20.03
C GLN A 309 -39.20 -54.98 -20.06
N PRO A 310 -39.74 -54.15 -20.99
CA PRO A 310 -39.12 -53.60 -22.20
C PRO A 310 -39.10 -52.07 -22.35
N ASP A 311 -38.35 -51.64 -23.35
CA ASP A 311 -38.14 -50.27 -23.81
C ASP A 311 -39.42 -49.60 -24.36
N VAL A 312 -39.58 -48.31 -24.07
CA VAL A 312 -40.37 -47.38 -24.91
C VAL A 312 -39.49 -46.18 -25.22
N VAL A 313 -39.02 -46.11 -26.47
CA VAL A 313 -38.25 -44.98 -27.00
C VAL A 313 -39.20 -43.88 -27.46
N GLU A 314 -39.34 -42.82 -26.66
CA GLU A 314 -39.97 -41.57 -27.10
C GLU A 314 -38.86 -40.57 -27.50
N ALA A 315 -38.73 -40.35 -28.81
CA ALA A 315 -37.66 -39.55 -29.39
C ALA A 315 -38.01 -38.05 -29.31
N VAL A 316 -37.44 -37.34 -28.33
CA VAL A 316 -37.42 -35.87 -28.34
C VAL A 316 -36.22 -35.40 -29.16
N ASP A 317 -36.50 -34.51 -30.10
CA ASP A 317 -35.59 -34.05 -31.15
C ASP A 317 -34.32 -33.40 -30.59
N LYS A 318 -33.17 -33.73 -31.19
CA LYS A 318 -31.85 -33.18 -30.82
C LYS A 318 -31.38 -32.24 -31.92
N PRO A 319 -31.23 -30.93 -31.67
CA PRO A 319 -30.61 -30.04 -32.66
C PRO A 319 -29.19 -30.52 -32.98
N GLN A 320 -28.82 -30.36 -34.25
CA GLN A 320 -27.64 -30.99 -34.82
C GLN A 320 -26.34 -30.45 -34.21
N LYS A 321 -25.41 -31.38 -33.94
CA LYS A 321 -24.16 -31.09 -33.23
C LYS A 321 -23.18 -30.33 -34.13
N ALA A 322 -23.20 -29.00 -34.07
CA ALA A 322 -22.28 -28.12 -34.78
C ALA A 322 -20.82 -28.58 -34.59
N THR A 323 -20.09 -28.72 -35.69
CA THR A 323 -18.71 -29.26 -35.70
C THR A 323 -17.71 -28.18 -35.28
N VAL A 324 -17.68 -27.86 -33.98
CA VAL A 324 -16.84 -26.78 -33.45
C VAL A 324 -15.36 -27.02 -33.77
N SER A 325 -14.77 -26.11 -34.55
CA SER A 325 -13.35 -26.10 -34.91
C SER A 325 -12.46 -26.00 -33.66
N ALA A 326 -11.47 -26.89 -33.55
CA ALA A 326 -10.48 -26.84 -32.47
C ALA A 326 -9.69 -25.51 -32.44
N ALA A 327 -9.51 -24.86 -33.60
CA ALA A 327 -8.90 -23.53 -33.67
C ALA A 327 -9.78 -22.45 -33.04
N LEU A 328 -11.10 -22.48 -33.27
CA LEU A 328 -12.05 -21.56 -32.63
C LEU A 328 -12.13 -21.80 -31.10
N VAL A 329 -12.10 -23.05 -30.64
CA VAL A 329 -12.04 -23.34 -29.18
C VAL A 329 -10.74 -22.78 -28.58
N LYS A 330 -9.61 -22.93 -29.28
CA LYS A 330 -8.32 -22.39 -28.84
C LYS A 330 -8.36 -20.86 -28.78
N GLN A 331 -8.82 -20.20 -29.83
CA GLN A 331 -8.94 -18.74 -29.89
C GLN A 331 -9.85 -18.22 -28.78
N LEU A 332 -11.06 -18.76 -28.63
CA LEU A 332 -11.99 -18.34 -27.58
C LEU A 332 -11.41 -18.57 -26.17
N ARG A 333 -10.63 -19.64 -25.97
CA ARG A 333 -9.91 -19.90 -24.71
C ARG A 333 -8.79 -18.90 -24.46
N GLU A 334 -8.08 -18.46 -25.50
CA GLU A 334 -7.01 -17.46 -25.40
C GLU A 334 -7.60 -16.08 -25.09
N GLU A 335 -8.70 -15.70 -25.74
CA GLU A 335 -9.41 -14.44 -25.52
C GLU A 335 -10.13 -14.37 -24.16
N THR A 336 -10.83 -15.43 -23.74
CA THR A 336 -11.65 -15.41 -22.50
C THR A 336 -10.97 -16.00 -21.28
N GLY A 337 -9.89 -16.77 -21.46
CA GLY A 337 -9.25 -17.54 -20.40
C GLY A 337 -10.06 -18.73 -19.87
N ALA A 338 -11.27 -18.99 -20.37
CA ALA A 338 -12.17 -20.01 -19.83
C ALA A 338 -11.70 -21.46 -20.11
N GLY A 339 -12.26 -22.42 -19.37
CA GLY A 339 -11.95 -23.84 -19.52
C GLY A 339 -12.19 -24.35 -20.95
N MET A 340 -11.33 -25.26 -21.44
CA MET A 340 -11.40 -25.79 -22.83
C MET A 340 -12.77 -26.41 -23.15
N MET A 341 -13.36 -27.11 -22.19
CA MET A 341 -14.70 -27.71 -22.34
C MET A 341 -15.83 -26.68 -22.28
N ASP A 342 -15.66 -25.60 -21.51
CA ASP A 342 -16.61 -24.49 -21.48
C ASP A 342 -16.60 -23.70 -22.78
N CYS A 343 -15.41 -23.39 -23.32
CA CYS A 343 -15.25 -22.76 -24.63
C CYS A 343 -15.89 -23.61 -25.74
N LYS A 344 -15.63 -24.93 -25.74
CA LYS A 344 -16.24 -25.86 -26.69
C LYS A 344 -17.76 -25.92 -26.55
N LYS A 345 -18.29 -25.91 -25.32
CA LYS A 345 -19.73 -25.88 -25.08
C LYS A 345 -20.33 -24.57 -25.56
N ALA A 346 -19.76 -23.42 -25.19
CA ALA A 346 -20.23 -22.10 -25.60
C ALA A 346 -20.33 -21.99 -27.13
N LEU A 347 -19.29 -22.38 -27.86
CA LEU A 347 -19.29 -22.41 -29.34
C LEU A 347 -20.29 -23.42 -29.92
N SER A 348 -20.64 -24.49 -29.20
CA SER A 348 -21.68 -25.43 -29.65
C SER A 348 -23.08 -24.82 -29.49
N GLU A 349 -23.32 -24.09 -28.40
CA GLU A 349 -24.60 -23.45 -28.04
C GLU A 349 -24.83 -22.12 -28.79
N THR A 350 -23.80 -21.61 -29.48
CA THR A 350 -23.80 -20.34 -30.23
C THR A 350 -23.41 -20.51 -31.70
N GLU A 351 -23.44 -21.74 -32.20
CA GLU A 351 -23.22 -22.10 -33.61
C GLU A 351 -21.87 -21.64 -34.19
N GLY A 352 -20.87 -21.44 -33.32
CA GLY A 352 -19.51 -20.99 -33.68
C GLY A 352 -19.31 -19.48 -33.69
N ASP A 353 -20.34 -18.68 -33.36
CA ASP A 353 -20.25 -17.22 -33.25
C ASP A 353 -19.41 -16.81 -32.02
N LEU A 354 -18.20 -16.28 -32.25
CA LEU A 354 -17.26 -15.90 -31.19
C LEU A 354 -17.84 -14.86 -30.22
N CYS A 355 -18.52 -13.82 -30.71
CA CYS A 355 -19.06 -12.76 -29.86
C CYS A 355 -20.19 -13.30 -28.96
N LYS A 356 -21.10 -14.10 -29.52
CA LYS A 356 -22.14 -14.76 -28.71
C LYS A 356 -21.55 -15.79 -27.75
N ALA A 357 -20.50 -16.51 -28.14
CA ALA A 357 -19.81 -17.46 -27.28
C ALA A 357 -19.12 -16.77 -26.08
N GLN A 358 -18.49 -15.61 -26.29
CA GLN A 358 -17.96 -14.76 -25.23
C GLN A 358 -19.07 -14.31 -24.26
N GLU A 359 -20.20 -13.81 -24.77
CA GLU A 359 -21.37 -13.45 -23.94
C GLU A 359 -21.93 -14.64 -23.13
N TYR A 360 -22.04 -15.81 -23.77
CA TYR A 360 -22.51 -17.03 -23.12
C TYR A 360 -21.57 -17.45 -22.00
N LEU A 361 -20.25 -17.43 -22.24
CA LEU A 361 -19.23 -17.69 -21.23
C LEU A 361 -19.29 -16.68 -20.09
N ARG A 362 -19.50 -15.39 -20.36
CA ARG A 362 -19.68 -14.36 -19.33
C ARG A 362 -20.90 -14.66 -18.45
N LYS A 363 -22.08 -14.86 -19.05
CA LYS A 363 -23.34 -15.16 -18.34
C LYS A 363 -23.25 -16.46 -17.52
N LYS A 364 -22.64 -17.52 -18.08
CA LYS A 364 -22.40 -18.77 -17.38
C LYS A 364 -21.38 -18.61 -16.26
N GLY A 365 -20.31 -17.84 -16.51
CA GLY A 365 -19.24 -17.53 -15.59
C GLY A 365 -19.76 -16.90 -14.31
N LEU A 366 -20.62 -15.87 -14.42
CA LEU A 366 -21.31 -15.23 -13.30
C LEU A 366 -21.99 -16.27 -12.39
N SER A 367 -22.87 -17.12 -12.95
CA SER A 367 -23.57 -18.17 -12.18
C SER A 367 -22.63 -19.23 -11.56
N THR A 368 -21.46 -19.48 -12.15
CA THR A 368 -20.44 -20.35 -11.55
C THR A 368 -19.62 -19.66 -10.45
N ALA A 369 -19.48 -18.34 -10.50
CA ALA A 369 -18.84 -17.55 -9.46
C ALA A 369 -19.72 -17.45 -8.21
N ASP A 370 -21.02 -17.18 -8.39
CA ASP A 370 -22.01 -17.13 -7.30
C ASP A 370 -21.99 -18.42 -6.46
N LYS A 371 -21.91 -19.59 -7.13
CA LYS A 371 -21.86 -20.91 -6.48
C LYS A 371 -20.56 -21.18 -5.72
N LYS A 372 -19.51 -20.38 -5.93
CA LYS A 372 -18.22 -20.49 -5.23
C LYS A 372 -18.05 -19.44 -4.14
N SER A 373 -18.85 -18.37 -4.15
CA SER A 373 -18.80 -17.25 -3.19
C SER A 373 -18.76 -17.66 -1.71
N SER A 374 -19.43 -18.77 -1.35
CA SER A 374 -19.50 -19.32 0.00
C SER A 374 -18.26 -20.09 0.47
N ARG A 375 -17.28 -20.30 -0.41
CA ARG A 375 -16.02 -21.01 -0.09
C ARG A 375 -15.05 -20.09 0.64
N LEU A 376 -14.34 -20.64 1.62
CA LEU A 376 -13.38 -19.89 2.43
C LEU A 376 -12.14 -19.49 1.61
N ALA A 377 -12.08 -18.23 1.18
CA ALA A 377 -10.90 -17.62 0.58
C ALA A 377 -10.01 -17.01 1.68
N ALA A 378 -8.94 -17.71 2.07
CA ALA A 378 -8.05 -17.31 3.18
C ALA A 378 -6.62 -17.00 2.76
N GLU A 379 -6.16 -17.49 1.60
CA GLU A 379 -4.93 -17.01 0.96
C GLU A 379 -5.29 -15.87 -0.01
N GLY A 380 -4.33 -15.38 -0.80
CA GLY A 380 -4.54 -14.20 -1.65
C GLY A 380 -3.28 -13.39 -1.89
N ARG A 381 -3.48 -12.10 -2.19
CA ARG A 381 -2.43 -11.11 -2.45
C ARG A 381 -2.83 -9.77 -1.86
N ILE A 382 -1.89 -9.12 -1.19
CA ILE A 382 -1.98 -7.69 -0.91
C ILE A 382 -1.31 -6.94 -2.06
N GLY A 383 -2.03 -5.97 -2.63
CA GLY A 383 -1.54 -5.04 -3.65
C GLY A 383 -1.48 -3.61 -3.11
N SER A 384 -0.67 -2.78 -3.76
CA SER A 384 -0.64 -1.33 -3.52
C SER A 384 -0.45 -0.58 -4.82
N TYR A 385 -0.98 0.64 -4.87
CA TYR A 385 -0.78 1.55 -5.99
C TYR A 385 -0.60 2.96 -5.45
N ILE A 386 0.44 3.66 -5.93
CA ILE A 386 0.75 5.04 -5.52
C ILE A 386 0.71 5.90 -6.78
N HIS A 387 -0.10 6.96 -6.74
CA HIS A 387 -0.22 7.94 -7.80
C HIS A 387 0.38 9.28 -7.34
N ASP A 388 1.33 9.78 -8.12
CA ASP A 388 2.06 11.05 -7.93
C ASP A 388 2.64 11.27 -6.50
N SER A 389 2.96 10.19 -5.77
CA SER A 389 3.35 10.24 -4.34
C SER A 389 2.31 10.86 -3.38
N ARG A 390 1.16 11.30 -3.90
CA ARG A 390 0.11 12.08 -3.22
C ARG A 390 -1.15 11.28 -2.93
N ILE A 391 -1.41 10.22 -3.66
CA ILE A 391 -2.48 9.27 -3.38
C ILE A 391 -1.85 7.88 -3.29
N GLY A 392 -2.19 7.12 -2.26
CA GLY A 392 -1.78 5.73 -2.13
C GLY A 392 -2.93 4.85 -1.70
N VAL A 393 -2.98 3.64 -2.26
CA VAL A 393 -3.95 2.60 -1.93
C VAL A 393 -3.24 1.33 -1.51
N LEU A 394 -3.81 0.65 -0.52
CA LEU A 394 -3.47 -0.71 -0.12
C LEU A 394 -4.74 -1.57 -0.18
N ILE A 395 -4.70 -2.73 -0.83
CA ILE A 395 -5.86 -3.59 -1.04
C ILE A 395 -5.54 -5.07 -0.75
N GLU A 396 -6.39 -5.74 0.01
CA GLU A 396 -6.33 -7.20 0.24
C GLU A 396 -7.40 -7.88 -0.62
N VAL A 397 -6.96 -8.76 -1.53
CA VAL A 397 -7.84 -9.62 -2.34
C VAL A 397 -7.51 -11.07 -2.02
N ASN A 398 -8.52 -11.84 -1.63
CA ASN A 398 -8.37 -13.23 -1.20
C ASN A 398 -8.82 -14.20 -2.28
N CYS A 399 -8.21 -15.39 -2.28
CA CYS A 399 -8.59 -16.54 -3.11
C CYS A 399 -8.55 -17.86 -2.30
N GLU A 400 -9.01 -18.96 -2.90
CA GLU A 400 -9.02 -20.27 -2.22
C GLU A 400 -7.59 -20.81 -2.02
N THR A 401 -6.72 -20.74 -3.04
CA THR A 401 -5.34 -21.27 -2.99
C THR A 401 -4.26 -20.20 -3.17
N ASP A 402 -3.07 -20.46 -2.60
CA ASP A 402 -1.89 -19.61 -2.79
C ASP A 402 -1.33 -19.68 -4.22
N PHE A 403 -1.60 -20.77 -4.94
CA PHE A 403 -1.25 -20.93 -6.36
C PHE A 403 -1.93 -19.86 -7.23
N VAL A 404 -3.23 -19.63 -7.04
CA VAL A 404 -3.95 -18.53 -7.72
C VAL A 404 -3.44 -17.17 -7.26
N GLY A 405 -3.18 -16.97 -5.96
CA GLY A 405 -2.65 -15.71 -5.42
C GLY A 405 -1.29 -15.27 -5.99
N ARG A 406 -0.48 -16.21 -6.49
CA ARG A 406 0.79 -15.95 -7.18
C ARG A 406 0.66 -15.83 -8.70
N GLY A 407 -0.50 -16.14 -9.28
CA GLY A 407 -0.72 -16.12 -10.73
C GLY A 407 -0.77 -14.71 -11.33
N GLU A 408 -0.25 -14.54 -12.54
CA GLU A 408 -0.16 -13.24 -13.24
C GLU A 408 -1.54 -12.58 -13.39
N LYS A 409 -2.55 -13.31 -13.86
CA LYS A 409 -3.93 -12.81 -13.99
C LYS A 409 -4.54 -12.33 -12.66
N PHE A 410 -4.18 -12.96 -11.55
CA PHE A 410 -4.65 -12.53 -10.23
C PHE A 410 -3.94 -11.26 -9.76
N LYS A 411 -2.63 -11.15 -10.05
CA LYS A 411 -1.87 -9.92 -9.82
C LYS A 411 -2.43 -8.76 -10.67
N GLU A 412 -2.71 -8.98 -11.95
CA GLU A 412 -3.33 -7.99 -12.84
C GLU A 412 -4.67 -7.49 -12.28
N LEU A 413 -5.55 -8.39 -11.83
CA LEU A 413 -6.80 -8.01 -11.16
C LEU A 413 -6.55 -7.13 -9.92
N VAL A 414 -5.58 -7.50 -9.08
CA VAL A 414 -5.25 -6.78 -7.84
C VAL A 414 -4.70 -5.37 -8.14
N ASP A 415 -3.79 -5.26 -9.11
CA ASP A 415 -3.18 -3.99 -9.53
C ASP A 415 -4.26 -3.07 -10.17
N ASP A 416 -5.18 -3.64 -10.96
CA ASP A 416 -6.30 -2.90 -11.58
C ASP A 416 -7.33 -2.41 -10.57
N LEU A 417 -7.65 -3.22 -9.56
CA LEU A 417 -8.51 -2.82 -8.44
C LEU A 417 -7.86 -1.73 -7.58
N ALA A 418 -6.55 -1.78 -7.35
CA ALA A 418 -5.83 -0.73 -6.64
C ALA A 418 -5.87 0.61 -7.41
N MET A 419 -5.74 0.56 -8.74
CA MET A 419 -5.88 1.74 -9.61
C MET A 419 -7.32 2.27 -9.65
N GLN A 420 -8.34 1.40 -9.67
CA GLN A 420 -9.76 1.79 -9.56
C GLN A 420 -10.03 2.61 -8.29
N VAL A 421 -9.55 2.15 -7.13
CA VAL A 421 -9.75 2.86 -5.85
C VAL A 421 -9.06 4.24 -5.85
N VAL A 422 -7.89 4.38 -6.50
CA VAL A 422 -7.26 5.71 -6.66
C VAL A 422 -8.10 6.63 -7.54
N ALA A 423 -8.66 6.12 -8.64
CA ALA A 423 -9.44 6.88 -9.61
C ALA A 423 -10.83 7.30 -9.10
N CYS A 424 -11.42 6.58 -8.15
CA CYS A 424 -12.75 6.83 -7.60
C CYS A 424 -12.67 7.36 -6.15
N PRO A 425 -12.42 8.66 -5.91
CA PRO A 425 -12.22 9.22 -4.56
C PRO A 425 -13.45 9.10 -3.65
N GLN A 426 -14.65 8.94 -4.21
CA GLN A 426 -15.89 8.73 -3.46
C GLN A 426 -16.02 7.34 -2.82
N VAL A 427 -15.20 6.37 -3.24
CA VAL A 427 -15.30 4.96 -2.82
C VAL A 427 -14.69 4.76 -1.43
N GLN A 428 -15.48 4.21 -0.51
CA GLN A 428 -15.09 4.00 0.90
C GLN A 428 -15.34 2.56 1.38
N TYR A 429 -16.27 1.83 0.76
CA TYR A 429 -16.63 0.46 1.13
C TYR A 429 -16.38 -0.50 -0.03
N VAL A 430 -16.20 -1.80 0.25
CA VAL A 430 -16.00 -2.81 -0.80
C VAL A 430 -17.32 -3.10 -1.49
N SER A 431 -18.34 -3.50 -0.73
CA SER A 431 -19.71 -3.71 -1.23
C SER A 431 -20.75 -2.85 -0.49
N ILE A 432 -22.01 -2.91 -0.91
CA ILE A 432 -23.12 -2.19 -0.26
C ILE A 432 -23.40 -2.78 1.13
N GLU A 433 -23.21 -4.09 1.30
CA GLU A 433 -23.44 -4.82 2.55
C GLU A 433 -22.41 -4.48 3.64
N ASP A 434 -21.24 -3.95 3.26
CA ASP A 434 -20.21 -3.49 4.21
C ASP A 434 -20.50 -2.07 4.77
N ILE A 435 -21.56 -1.39 4.28
CA ILE A 435 -21.90 -0.04 4.70
C ILE A 435 -22.68 -0.09 6.03
N PRO A 436 -22.22 0.59 7.10
CA PRO A 436 -22.93 0.61 8.39
C PRO A 436 -24.38 1.09 8.26
N GLU A 437 -25.32 0.35 8.86
CA GLU A 437 -26.76 0.70 8.85
C GLU A 437 -27.02 2.12 9.37
N SER A 438 -26.23 2.59 10.35
CA SER A 438 -26.30 3.95 10.88
C SER A 438 -26.06 5.03 9.83
N ILE A 439 -25.20 4.78 8.84
CA ILE A 439 -24.93 5.69 7.72
C ILE A 439 -26.07 5.62 6.71
N VAL A 440 -26.57 4.41 6.41
CA VAL A 440 -27.74 4.22 5.51
C VAL A 440 -28.99 4.92 6.07
N ILE A 441 -29.22 4.85 7.38
CA ILE A 441 -30.34 5.51 8.07
C ILE A 441 -30.17 7.04 8.03
N LYS A 442 -28.97 7.56 8.34
CA LYS A 442 -28.68 9.01 8.27
C LYS A 442 -28.87 9.55 6.86
N GLU A 443 -28.35 8.88 5.83
CA GLU A 443 -28.52 9.31 4.43
C GLU A 443 -30.00 9.25 4.00
N LYS A 444 -30.74 8.24 4.46
CA LYS A 444 -32.19 8.13 4.23
C LYS A 444 -32.96 9.30 4.84
N GLU A 445 -32.64 9.66 6.08
CA GLU A 445 -33.27 10.79 6.76
C GLU A 445 -32.97 12.12 6.04
N LEU A 446 -31.71 12.36 5.67
CA LEU A 446 -31.29 13.55 4.92
C LEU A 446 -32.01 13.67 3.56
N GLU A 447 -32.14 12.58 2.81
CA GLU A 447 -32.90 12.59 1.56
C GLU A 447 -34.40 12.78 1.80
N MET A 448 -34.99 12.18 2.84
CA MET A 448 -36.41 12.38 3.19
C MET A 448 -36.77 13.83 3.54
N GLN A 449 -35.82 14.58 4.12
CA GLN A 449 -36.04 15.98 4.54
C GLN A 449 -35.97 16.99 3.37
N ARG A 450 -35.46 16.60 2.18
CA ARG A 450 -35.29 17.54 1.06
C ARG A 450 -36.59 18.17 0.58
N GLU A 451 -36.54 19.48 0.37
CA GLU A 451 -37.66 20.33 -0.05
C GLU A 451 -38.34 19.85 -1.34
N ASP A 452 -37.55 19.31 -2.27
CA ASP A 452 -38.03 18.78 -3.56
C ASP A 452 -38.93 17.53 -3.46
N LEU A 453 -39.00 16.93 -2.27
CA LEU A 453 -39.84 15.77 -1.95
C LEU A 453 -41.02 16.10 -1.03
N GLN A 454 -41.06 17.27 -0.40
CA GLN A 454 -42.13 17.67 0.51
C GLN A 454 -43.49 17.86 -0.19
N SER A 455 -43.47 18.16 -1.50
CA SER A 455 -44.66 18.30 -2.34
C SER A 455 -45.25 16.98 -2.86
N LYS A 456 -44.61 15.83 -2.56
CA LYS A 456 -44.96 14.52 -3.13
C LYS A 456 -45.67 13.64 -2.10
N PRO A 457 -46.64 12.80 -2.52
CA PRO A 457 -47.26 11.81 -1.63
C PRO A 457 -46.22 10.87 -1.00
N GLU A 458 -46.45 10.45 0.23
CA GLU A 458 -45.50 9.67 1.05
C GLU A 458 -44.95 8.42 0.33
N ASN A 459 -45.82 7.56 -0.20
CA ASN A 459 -45.41 6.36 -0.95
C ASN A 459 -44.59 6.66 -2.22
N ILE A 460 -44.69 7.88 -2.78
CA ILE A 460 -43.89 8.32 -3.93
C ILE A 460 -42.56 8.90 -3.44
N ARG A 461 -42.57 9.68 -2.36
CA ARG A 461 -41.37 10.17 -1.68
C ARG A 461 -40.45 9.02 -1.27
N GLU A 462 -40.97 8.00 -0.60
CA GLU A 462 -40.18 6.84 -0.15
C GLU A 462 -39.48 6.13 -1.31
N ARG A 463 -40.19 5.86 -2.40
CA ARG A 463 -39.60 5.19 -3.59
C ARG A 463 -38.56 6.06 -4.32
N ILE A 464 -38.70 7.38 -4.29
CA ILE A 464 -37.68 8.28 -4.85
C ILE A 464 -36.44 8.31 -3.94
N VAL A 465 -36.64 8.37 -2.62
CA VAL A 465 -35.57 8.31 -1.63
C VAL A 465 -34.80 6.98 -1.73
N GLU A 466 -35.51 5.85 -1.80
CA GLU A 466 -34.93 4.52 -2.01
C GLU A 466 -34.02 4.49 -3.25
N GLY A 467 -34.50 4.95 -4.41
CA GLY A 467 -33.68 5.02 -5.62
C GLY A 467 -32.48 5.96 -5.53
N ARG A 468 -32.59 7.08 -4.80
CA ARG A 468 -31.45 7.99 -4.53
C ARG A 468 -30.42 7.34 -3.62
N ILE A 469 -30.85 6.70 -2.53
CA ILE A 469 -29.97 5.95 -1.62
C ILE A 469 -29.28 4.83 -2.38
N SER A 470 -29.99 4.00 -3.16
CA SER A 470 -29.35 2.93 -3.94
C SER A 470 -28.26 3.45 -4.88
N LYS A 471 -28.51 4.58 -5.56
CA LYS A 471 -27.47 5.25 -6.38
C LYS A 471 -26.29 5.70 -5.51
N ARG A 472 -26.56 6.33 -4.36
CA ARG A 472 -25.55 6.88 -3.46
C ARG A 472 -24.68 5.81 -2.80
N LEU A 473 -25.29 4.72 -2.33
CA LEU A 473 -24.56 3.55 -1.81
C LEU A 473 -23.73 2.89 -2.91
N GLY A 474 -24.27 2.80 -4.14
CA GLY A 474 -23.52 2.37 -5.31
C GLY A 474 -22.30 3.25 -5.62
N GLU A 475 -22.42 4.58 -5.50
CA GLU A 475 -21.30 5.53 -5.67
C GLU A 475 -20.16 5.29 -4.66
N VAL A 476 -20.46 4.86 -3.43
CA VAL A 476 -19.47 4.69 -2.35
C VAL A 476 -18.93 3.24 -2.28
N ALA A 477 -19.61 2.27 -2.88
CA ALA A 477 -19.19 0.86 -2.96
C ALA A 477 -18.31 0.57 -4.18
N LEU A 478 -17.11 0.01 -3.97
CA LEU A 478 -16.14 -0.34 -5.01
C LEU A 478 -16.73 -1.29 -6.07
N LEU A 479 -17.41 -2.35 -5.62
CA LEU A 479 -17.94 -3.40 -6.51
C LEU A 479 -19.03 -2.91 -7.48
N GLU A 480 -19.69 -1.80 -7.15
CA GLU A 480 -20.75 -1.17 -7.96
C GLU A 480 -20.25 -0.05 -8.86
N GLN A 481 -18.95 0.27 -8.83
CA GLN A 481 -18.37 1.23 -9.77
C GLN A 481 -18.27 0.65 -11.20
N PRO A 482 -18.39 1.49 -12.25
CA PRO A 482 -17.93 1.14 -13.58
C PRO A 482 -16.40 0.98 -13.59
N PHE A 483 -15.90 -0.01 -14.31
CA PHE A 483 -14.46 -0.29 -14.33
C PHE A 483 -13.69 0.71 -15.21
N ILE A 484 -12.63 1.33 -14.67
CA ILE A 484 -11.92 2.45 -15.33
C ILE A 484 -11.29 2.12 -16.70
N LYS A 485 -10.97 0.85 -16.98
CA LYS A 485 -10.47 0.43 -18.30
C LYS A 485 -11.59 0.00 -19.27
N ASN A 486 -12.80 -0.23 -18.77
CA ASN A 486 -13.95 -0.65 -19.55
C ASN A 486 -15.24 -0.30 -18.79
N ASP A 487 -15.79 0.88 -19.08
CA ASP A 487 -16.99 1.44 -18.44
C ASP A 487 -18.27 0.62 -18.68
N SER A 488 -18.25 -0.28 -19.66
CA SER A 488 -19.37 -1.15 -20.04
C SER A 488 -19.55 -2.35 -19.09
N ILE A 489 -18.67 -2.52 -18.09
CA ILE A 489 -18.78 -3.53 -17.04
C ILE A 489 -18.56 -2.90 -15.66
N LEU A 490 -19.17 -3.50 -14.63
CA LEU A 490 -18.93 -3.11 -13.24
C LEU A 490 -17.71 -3.85 -12.67
N VAL A 491 -17.13 -3.31 -11.61
CA VAL A 491 -15.99 -3.94 -10.91
C VAL A 491 -16.35 -5.35 -10.40
N LYS A 492 -17.59 -5.59 -9.93
CA LYS A 492 -18.05 -6.94 -9.60
C LYS A 492 -18.07 -7.89 -10.80
N ASP A 493 -18.45 -7.43 -11.98
CA ASP A 493 -18.43 -8.26 -13.20
C ASP A 493 -16.99 -8.66 -13.55
N LEU A 494 -16.01 -7.78 -13.36
CA LEU A 494 -14.58 -8.08 -13.57
C LEU A 494 -14.07 -9.16 -12.60
N VAL A 495 -14.39 -9.03 -11.31
CA VAL A 495 -14.03 -10.04 -10.30
C VAL A 495 -14.68 -11.39 -10.65
N MET A 496 -15.98 -11.42 -10.97
CA MET A 496 -16.69 -12.66 -11.31
C MET A 496 -16.22 -13.29 -12.63
N GLN A 497 -15.83 -12.50 -13.63
CA GLN A 497 -15.16 -12.99 -14.84
C GLN A 497 -13.82 -13.65 -14.51
N THR A 498 -13.05 -13.07 -13.58
CA THR A 498 -11.77 -13.64 -13.14
C THR A 498 -11.98 -14.94 -12.34
N VAL A 499 -13.01 -15.03 -11.49
CA VAL A 499 -13.45 -16.27 -10.82
C VAL A 499 -13.84 -17.36 -11.83
N ALA A 500 -14.52 -16.99 -12.92
CA ALA A 500 -14.88 -17.93 -13.98
C ALA A 500 -13.66 -18.44 -14.77
N ALA A 501 -12.68 -17.57 -15.02
CA ALA A 501 -11.45 -17.92 -15.75
C ALA A 501 -10.46 -18.74 -14.91
N LEU A 502 -10.25 -18.38 -13.63
CA LEU A 502 -9.29 -19.05 -12.73
C LEU A 502 -9.88 -20.25 -12.00
N GLY A 503 -11.21 -20.33 -11.87
CA GLY A 503 -11.90 -21.49 -11.33
C GLY A 503 -12.05 -21.52 -9.80
N GLU A 504 -11.54 -20.52 -9.08
CA GLU A 504 -11.61 -20.39 -7.61
C GLU A 504 -12.41 -19.15 -7.19
N ASN A 505 -12.99 -19.18 -5.99
CA ASN A 505 -13.57 -18.02 -5.34
C ASN A 505 -12.53 -16.91 -5.16
N ILE A 506 -12.89 -15.68 -5.53
CA ILE A 506 -12.07 -14.48 -5.35
C ILE A 506 -12.94 -13.44 -4.68
N LYS A 507 -12.48 -12.88 -3.56
CA LYS A 507 -13.17 -11.83 -2.83
C LYS A 507 -12.22 -10.67 -2.56
N VAL A 508 -12.62 -9.45 -2.96
CA VAL A 508 -12.02 -8.23 -2.43
C VAL A 508 -12.44 -8.12 -0.97
N ARG A 509 -11.48 -7.98 -0.05
CA ARG A 509 -11.75 -8.09 1.38
C ARG A 509 -11.74 -6.75 2.10
N ARG A 510 -10.74 -5.92 1.82
CA ARG A 510 -10.59 -4.56 2.36
C ARG A 510 -9.64 -3.77 1.49
N PHE A 511 -9.84 -2.46 1.43
CA PHE A 511 -8.84 -1.52 0.95
C PHE A 511 -8.75 -0.33 1.91
N VAL A 512 -7.64 0.39 1.85
CA VAL A 512 -7.48 1.72 2.46
C VAL A 512 -6.87 2.63 1.40
N ARG A 513 -7.40 3.86 1.32
CA ARG A 513 -6.91 4.93 0.45
C ARG A 513 -6.45 6.10 1.33
N PHE A 514 -5.23 6.56 1.15
CA PHE A 514 -4.73 7.82 1.71
C PHE A 514 -4.60 8.86 0.58
N THR A 515 -5.13 10.08 0.80
CA THR A 515 -4.66 11.28 0.09
C THR A 515 -3.75 12.06 1.03
N LEU A 516 -2.66 12.60 0.50
CA LEU A 516 -1.76 13.49 1.21
C LEU A 516 -2.52 14.74 1.65
N GLY A 517 -2.44 15.06 2.94
CA GLY A 517 -3.08 16.26 3.49
C GLY A 517 -4.55 16.10 3.86
N ASP A 518 -5.21 14.97 3.56
CA ASP A 518 -6.58 14.70 4.05
C ASP A 518 -6.60 14.77 5.58
N MET A 519 -7.48 15.62 6.11
CA MET A 519 -7.74 15.70 7.55
C MET A 519 -8.73 14.58 7.90
N ASN A 520 -8.20 13.39 8.14
CA ASN A 520 -8.98 12.29 8.69
C ASN A 520 -9.32 12.60 10.16
N GLU A 521 -10.43 13.31 10.38
CA GLU A 521 -11.09 13.49 11.69
C GLU A 521 -11.69 12.18 12.26
N THR A 522 -11.46 11.05 11.58
CA THR A 522 -11.93 9.70 11.94
C THR A 522 -11.36 9.13 13.25
N ALA A 523 -10.69 9.94 14.07
CA ALA A 523 -10.31 9.60 15.45
C ALA A 523 -11.30 10.14 16.49
N GLU A 524 -12.17 11.11 16.14
CA GLU A 524 -13.15 11.67 17.07
C GLU A 524 -14.53 10.99 16.96
N THR A 525 -14.89 10.45 15.79
CA THR A 525 -16.21 9.86 15.53
C THR A 525 -16.48 8.46 16.11
N GLU A 526 -15.50 7.81 16.72
CA GLU A 526 -15.70 6.52 17.44
C GLU A 526 -15.91 6.69 18.96
N ASN A 527 -15.80 7.91 19.50
CA ASN A 527 -15.98 8.19 20.94
C ASN A 527 -17.34 8.83 21.30
N GLU A 528 -18.28 8.94 20.35
CA GLU A 528 -19.64 9.48 20.56
C GLU A 528 -20.74 8.53 20.02
N ALA A 529 -20.66 7.23 20.36
CA ALA A 529 -21.70 6.22 20.07
C ALA A 529 -21.99 5.33 21.28
#